data_AF-A0A3E1E356-F1
#
_entry.id   AF-A0A3E1E356-F1
#
_cell.length_a   1.000
_cell.length_b   1.000
_cell.length_c   1.000
_cell.angle_alpha   90.00
_cell.angle_beta   90.00
_cell.angle_gamma   90.00
#
_symmetry.space_group_name_H-M   'P 1'
#
loop_
_entity.id
_entity.type
_entity.pdbx_description
1 polymer ?
#
loop_
_entity_poly.entity_id
_entity_poly.type
_entity_poly.pdbx_seq_one_letter_code
_entity_poly.pdbx_strand_id
1 'polypeptide(L)'
;MVNLRRVIVGFYFVLFLGVGLTAGVFFLQARAEFSQLKQQEVLSRRRLAETEVKLREQEIIIDRLRHDPAFVEKVIRRRLNYAKPGEFIFRFED
;
A
#
# COMPACT_ATOMS: atom_id res chain seq x y z
N MET A 1 -13.33 39.67 -52.95
CA MET A 1 -13.12 38.21 -53.03
C MET A 1 -12.11 37.83 -51.96
N VAL A 2 -12.50 37.01 -50.99
CA VAL A 2 -11.59 36.61 -49.90
C VAL A 2 -10.53 35.67 -50.47
N ASN A 3 -9.25 35.94 -50.21
CA ASN A 3 -8.15 35.12 -50.68
C ASN A 3 -8.22 33.74 -50.02
N LEU A 4 -8.70 32.73 -50.77
CA LEU A 4 -8.90 31.34 -50.32
C LEU A 4 -7.66 30.77 -49.61
N ARG A 5 -6.46 31.12 -50.10
CA ARG A 5 -5.18 30.74 -49.46
C ARG A 5 -5.06 31.24 -48.02
N ARG A 6 -5.49 32.47 -47.72
CA ARG A 6 -5.43 33.01 -46.34
C ARG A 6 -6.40 32.29 -45.41
N VAL A 7 -7.56 31.89 -45.91
CA VAL A 7 -8.55 31.11 -45.13
C VAL A 7 -8.01 29.73 -44.79
N ILE A 8 -7.42 29.03 -45.77
CA ILE A 8 -6.83 27.71 -45.56
C ILE A 8 -5.67 27.77 -44.54
N VAL A 9 -4.77 28.75 -44.68
CA VAL A 9 -3.64 28.92 -43.75
C VAL A 9 -4.13 29.24 -42.34
N GLY A 10 -5.13 30.12 -42.20
CA GLY A 10 -5.74 30.42 -40.90
C GLY A 10 -6.35 29.18 -40.25
N PHE A 11 -7.05 28.35 -41.03
CA PHE A 11 -7.63 27.09 -40.53
C PHE A 11 -6.57 26.13 -40.01
N TYR A 12 -5.50 25.90 -40.78
CA TYR A 12 -4.38 25.05 -40.32
C TYR A 12 -3.68 25.61 -39.08
N PHE A 13 -3.55 26.93 -38.98
CA PHE A 13 -2.94 27.56 -37.81
C PHE A 13 -3.77 27.33 -36.55
N VAL A 14 -5.10 27.50 -36.64
CA VAL A 14 -6.02 27.21 -35.53
C VAL A 14 -5.98 25.72 -35.16
N LEU A 15 -5.95 24.83 -36.14
CA LEU A 15 -5.89 23.38 -35.91
C LEU A 15 -4.57 22.99 -35.23
N PHE A 16 -3.46 23.55 -35.68
CA PHE A 16 -2.13 23.33 -35.08
C PHE A 16 -2.08 23.84 -33.64
N LEU A 17 -2.60 25.04 -33.37
CA LEU A 17 -2.69 25.57 -32.01
C LEU A 17 -3.59 24.70 -31.12
N GLY A 18 -4.73 24.24 -31.64
CA GLY A 18 -5.64 23.36 -30.90
C GLY A 18 -4.97 22.05 -30.49
N VAL A 19 -4.24 21.41 -31.41
CA VAL A 19 -3.49 20.17 -31.12
C VAL A 19 -2.33 20.44 -30.16
N GLY A 20 -1.58 21.53 -30.36
CA GLY A 20 -0.46 21.89 -29.48
C GLY A 20 -0.90 22.16 -28.05
N LEU A 21 -2.00 22.89 -27.87
CA LEU A 21 -2.56 23.19 -26.54
C LEU A 21 -3.09 21.94 -25.85
N THR A 22 -3.83 21.09 -26.55
CA THR A 22 -4.34 19.84 -25.97
C THR A 22 -3.19 18.91 -25.59
N ALA A 23 -2.19 18.70 -26.47
CA ALA A 23 -1.01 17.90 -26.17
C ALA A 23 -0.22 18.46 -24.96
N GLY A 24 -0.06 19.78 -24.86
CA GLY A 24 0.60 20.42 -23.72
C GLY A 24 -0.12 20.17 -22.40
N VAL A 25 -1.46 20.29 -22.38
CA VAL A 25 -2.29 20.00 -21.19
C VAL A 25 -2.20 18.53 -20.80
N PHE A 26 -2.34 17.61 -21.75
CA PHE A 26 -2.20 16.18 -21.50
C PHE A 26 -0.82 15.83 -20.96
N PHE A 27 0.24 16.45 -21.47
CA PHE A 27 1.61 16.20 -21.00
C PHE A 27 1.82 16.62 -19.54
N LEU A 28 1.28 17.79 -19.15
CA LEU A 28 1.36 18.25 -17.76
C LEU A 28 0.55 17.35 -16.82
N GLN A 29 -0.66 16.94 -17.24
CA GLN A 29 -1.51 16.03 -16.46
C GLN A 29 -0.84 14.65 -16.29
N ALA A 30 -0.31 14.08 -17.37
CA ALA A 30 0.39 12.79 -17.34
C ALA A 30 1.61 12.83 -16.41
N ARG A 31 2.35 13.94 -16.40
CA ARG A 31 3.50 14.10 -15.50
C ARG A 31 3.07 14.23 -14.03
N ALA A 32 1.97 14.91 -13.75
CA ALA A 32 1.41 14.99 -12.41
C ALA A 32 0.94 13.62 -11.92
N GLU A 33 0.22 12.88 -12.75
CA GLU A 33 -0.26 11.52 -12.46
C GLU A 33 0.91 10.55 -12.22
N PHE A 34 1.96 10.63 -13.03
CA PHE A 34 3.17 9.83 -12.83
C PHE A 34 3.82 10.07 -11.46
N SER A 35 3.84 11.32 -10.99
CA SER A 35 4.38 11.66 -9.66
C SER A 35 3.54 11.07 -8.53
N GLN A 36 2.21 11.07 -8.67
CA GLN A 36 1.29 10.48 -7.70
C GLN A 36 1.43 8.96 -7.67
N LEU A 37 1.49 8.31 -8.83
CA LEU A 37 1.70 6.86 -8.93
C LEU A 37 3.01 6.44 -8.28
N LYS A 38 4.09 7.20 -8.48
CA LYS A 38 5.38 6.93 -7.84
C LYS A 38 5.31 7.05 -6.32
N GLN A 39 4.57 8.02 -5.79
CA GLN A 39 4.36 8.14 -4.34
C GLN A 39 3.56 6.96 -3.78
N GLN A 40 2.50 6.54 -4.48
CA GLN A 40 1.71 5.37 -4.11
C GLN A 40 2.54 4.08 -4.14
N GLU A 41 3.42 3.93 -5.14
CA GLU A 41 4.33 2.79 -5.23
C GLU A 41 5.26 2.72 -4.02
N VAL A 42 5.86 3.85 -3.61
CA VAL A 42 6.75 3.89 -2.44
C VAL A 42 5.99 3.54 -1.16
N LEU A 43 4.78 4.08 -0.97
CA LEU A 43 3.95 3.76 0.20
C LEU A 43 3.55 2.28 0.22
N SER A 44 3.16 1.73 -0.93
CA SER A 44 2.80 0.32 -1.07
C SER A 44 3.99 -0.59 -0.77
N ARG A 45 5.17 -0.30 -1.32
CA ARG A 45 6.41 -1.04 -1.05
C ARG A 45 6.77 -1.02 0.44
N ARG A 46 6.62 0.11 1.13
CA ARG A 46 6.84 0.19 2.59
C ARG A 46 5.87 -0.69 3.36
N ARG A 47 4.58 -0.63 3.04
CA ARG A 47 3.55 -1.48 3.68
C ARG A 47 3.80 -2.97 3.44
N LEU A 48 4.24 -3.33 2.23
CA LEU A 48 4.63 -4.71 1.91
C LEU A 48 5.79 -5.16 2.79
N ALA A 49 6.86 -4.39 2.88
CA ALA A 49 8.01 -4.72 3.71
C ALA A 49 7.63 -4.86 5.20
N GLU A 50 6.79 -3.97 5.74
CA GLU A 50 6.29 -4.06 7.12
C GLU A 50 5.45 -5.33 7.34
N THR A 51 4.62 -5.70 6.37
CA THR A 51 3.77 -6.89 6.44
C THR A 51 4.60 -8.17 6.35
N GLU A 52 5.62 -8.20 5.48
CA GLU A 52 6.55 -9.33 5.37
C GLU A 52 7.34 -9.56 6.66
N VAL A 53 7.77 -8.50 7.34
CA VAL A 53 8.42 -8.63 8.66
C VAL A 53 7.48 -9.27 9.67
N LYS A 54 6.23 -8.76 9.77
CA LYS A 54 5.22 -9.33 10.68
C LYS A 54 4.89 -10.78 10.34
N LEU A 55 4.82 -11.11 9.05
CA LEU A 55 4.57 -12.48 8.61
C LEU A 55 5.68 -13.42 9.07
N ARG A 56 6.95 -13.04 8.88
CA ARG A 56 8.11 -13.83 9.35
C ARG A 56 8.11 -14.02 10.86
N GLU A 57 7.77 -12.97 11.63
CA GLU A 57 7.64 -13.08 13.09
C GLU A 57 6.56 -14.11 13.48
N GLN A 58 5.41 -14.08 12.80
CA GLN A 58 4.34 -15.04 13.03
C GLN A 58 4.73 -16.46 12.64
N GLU A 59 5.41 -16.65 11.52
CA GLU A 59 5.92 -17.96 11.09
C GLU A 59 6.88 -18.56 12.13
N ILE A 60 7.80 -17.76 12.68
CA ILE A 60 8.69 -18.21 13.76
C ILE A 60 7.90 -18.61 15.01
N ILE A 61 6.84 -17.87 15.36
CA ILE A 61 5.98 -18.21 16.49
C ILE A 61 5.23 -19.52 16.24
N ILE A 62 4.66 -19.70 15.04
CA ILE A 62 3.95 -20.93 14.66
C ILE A 62 4.92 -22.12 14.66
N ASP A 63 6.12 -21.94 14.13
CA ASP A 63 7.15 -22.99 14.10
C ASP A 63 7.53 -23.43 15.53
N ARG A 64 7.72 -22.47 16.44
CA ARG A 64 7.94 -22.77 17.88
C ARG A 64 6.74 -23.46 18.52
N LEU A 65 5.51 -23.06 18.20
CA LEU A 65 4.30 -23.72 18.70
C LEU A 65 4.18 -25.17 18.18
N ARG A 66 4.67 -25.47 16.98
CA ARG A 66 4.58 -26.81 16.41
C ARG A 66 5.65 -27.76 16.92
N HIS A 67 6.85 -27.24 17.23
CA HIS A 67 8.00 -28.06 17.59
C HIS A 67 8.37 -28.05 19.08
N ASP A 68 7.82 -27.12 19.89
CA ASP A 68 8.08 -27.05 21.34
C ASP A 68 6.77 -27.20 22.16
N PRO A 69 6.46 -28.41 22.66
CA PRO A 69 5.29 -28.65 23.48
C PRO A 69 5.29 -27.88 24.82
N ALA A 70 6.45 -27.51 25.37
CA ALA A 70 6.52 -26.70 26.59
C ALA A 70 6.14 -25.22 26.31
N PHE A 71 6.39 -24.72 25.09
CA PHE A 71 5.95 -23.41 24.66
C PHE A 71 4.43 -23.34 24.45
N VAL A 72 3.83 -24.38 23.85
CA VAL A 72 2.37 -24.50 23.68
C VAL A 72 1.64 -24.44 25.02
N GLU A 73 2.11 -25.23 26.01
CA GLU A 73 1.50 -25.25 27.33
C GLU A 73 1.58 -23.87 28.01
N LYS A 74 2.71 -23.17 27.90
CA LYS A 74 2.89 -21.82 28.44
C LYS A 74 1.96 -20.78 27.79
N VAL A 75 1.75 -20.86 26.47
CA VAL A 75 0.86 -19.95 25.74
C VAL A 75 -0.61 -20.22 26.08
N ILE A 76 -1.02 -21.48 26.16
CA ILE A 76 -2.37 -21.88 26.59
C ILE A 76 -2.63 -21.39 28.02
N ARG A 77 -1.68 -21.56 28.94
CA ARG A 77 -1.81 -21.08 30.32
C ARG A 77 -2.01 -19.56 30.42
N ARG A 78 -1.23 -18.76 29.67
CA ARG A 78 -1.42 -17.30 29.63
C ARG A 78 -2.77 -16.89 29.03
N ARG A 79 -3.22 -17.59 27.99
CA ARG A 79 -4.43 -17.20 27.24
C ARG A 79 -5.72 -17.64 27.92
N LEU A 80 -5.65 -18.70 28.72
CA LEU A 80 -6.78 -19.28 29.45
C LEU A 80 -6.72 -19.02 30.98
N ASN A 81 -5.73 -18.26 31.47
CA ASN A 81 -5.49 -18.04 32.91
C ASN A 81 -5.40 -19.33 33.74
N TYR A 82 -4.83 -20.41 33.18
CA TYR A 82 -4.64 -21.67 33.91
C TYR A 82 -3.33 -21.65 34.72
N ALA A 83 -3.42 -22.02 36.01
CA ALA A 83 -2.28 -22.26 36.89
C ALA A 83 -1.68 -23.66 36.69
N LYS A 84 -0.40 -23.81 37.05
CA LYS A 84 0.29 -25.10 37.07
C LYS A 84 -0.37 -26.03 38.12
N PRO A 85 -0.32 -27.37 37.98
CA PRO A 85 -0.68 -28.27 39.07
C PRO A 85 0.18 -27.93 40.31
N GLY A 86 -0.47 -27.42 41.35
CA GLY A 86 0.16 -26.97 42.61
C GLY A 86 0.19 -25.44 42.85
N GLU A 87 -0.26 -24.59 41.92
CA GLU A 87 -0.35 -23.14 42.12
C GLU A 87 -1.79 -22.68 42.43
N PHE A 88 -1.97 -21.88 43.48
CA PHE A 88 -3.24 -21.24 43.84
C PHE A 88 -3.36 -19.87 43.17
N ILE A 89 -4.41 -19.67 42.37
CA ILE A 89 -4.76 -18.36 41.80
C ILE A 89 -5.74 -17.67 42.76
N PHE A 90 -5.30 -16.59 43.41
CA PHE A 90 -6.20 -15.68 44.11
C PHE A 90 -6.83 -14.71 43.11
N ARG A 91 -8.12 -14.90 42.82
CA ARG A 91 -8.93 -13.90 42.11
C ARG A 91 -9.64 -13.06 43.17
N PHE A 92 -9.23 -11.81 43.33
CA PHE A 92 -9.98 -10.84 44.12
C PHE A 92 -11.05 -10.24 43.20
N GLU A 93 -12.33 -10.46 43.53
CA GLU A 93 -13.44 -9.67 43.01
C GLU A 93 -13.51 -8.37 43.85
N ASP A 94 -13.64 -7.22 43.18
CA ASP A 94 -14.06 -5.96 43.81
C ASP A 94 -15.58 -5.98 44.04
#